data_AF-X0TX47-F1
#
_entry.id   AF-X0TX47-F1
#
_cell.length_a   1.000
_cell.length_b   1.000
_cell.length_c   1.000
_cell.angle_alpha   90.00
_cell.angle_beta   90.00
_cell.angle_gamma   90.00
#
_symmetry.space_group_name_H-M   'P 1'
#
loop_
_entity.id
_entity.type
_entity.pdbx_description
1 polymer ?
#
loop_
_entity_poly.entity_id
_entity_poly.type
_entity_poly.pdbx_seq_one_letter_code
_entity_poly.pdbx_strand_id
1 'polypeptide(L)'
;MPIKLTSDPPLVSIETYYVEEHKKQGHVIYHFIKSQEEMDNWKEKEYCVEDEKSDDTDPQKIIYKLITAWKRLKWSDQNSIFSSCFRFLGEGENRNMEIDPIRYRDLKLKSCLKRWNIVDEDDQPVPITPENIDKLSADVAQELLNGFEKVTEIGSDDSKK
;
A
#
# COMPACT_ATOMS: atom_id res chain seq x y z
N MET A 1 -32.77 18.95 -14.87
CA MET A 1 -32.59 17.78 -14.00
C MET A 1 -31.45 18.08 -13.03
N PRO A 2 -31.59 17.89 -11.71
CA PRO A 2 -30.48 18.10 -10.80
C PRO A 2 -29.47 16.95 -10.96
N ILE A 3 -28.24 17.29 -11.32
CA ILE A 3 -27.12 16.36 -11.36
C ILE A 3 -26.74 16.06 -9.90
N LYS A 4 -27.02 14.84 -9.44
CA LYS A 4 -26.46 14.34 -8.17
C LYS A 4 -24.99 14.01 -8.41
N LEU A 5 -24.10 14.92 -8.04
CA LEU A 5 -22.67 14.62 -7.91
C LEU A 5 -22.52 13.67 -6.70
N THR A 6 -22.24 12.40 -6.96
CA THR A 6 -21.79 11.46 -5.92
C THR A 6 -20.54 12.04 -5.27
N SER A 7 -20.64 12.33 -3.97
CA SER A 7 -19.76 13.21 -3.20
C SER A 7 -18.45 12.58 -2.74
N ASP A 8 -18.14 11.36 -3.19
CA ASP A 8 -16.89 10.72 -2.82
C ASP A 8 -15.75 11.23 -3.72
N PRO A 9 -14.67 11.78 -3.14
CA PRO A 9 -13.52 12.23 -3.93
C PRO A 9 -12.97 11.05 -4.74
N PRO A 10 -12.49 11.29 -5.97
CA PRO A 10 -11.97 10.23 -6.83
C PRO A 10 -10.83 9.50 -6.10
N LEU A 11 -10.95 8.18 -6.02
CA LEU A 11 -9.90 7.34 -5.46
C LEU A 11 -8.75 7.23 -6.45
N VAL A 12 -7.53 7.22 -5.94
CA VAL A 12 -6.32 6.94 -6.70
C VAL A 12 -6.13 5.44 -6.73
N SER A 13 -6.19 4.84 -7.91
CA SER A 13 -5.89 3.42 -8.10
C SER A 13 -4.39 3.22 -8.27
N ILE A 14 -3.82 2.24 -7.58
CA ILE A 14 -2.40 1.89 -7.62
C ILE A 14 -2.30 0.39 -7.83
N GLU A 15 -1.55 -0.01 -8.85
CA GLU A 15 -1.20 -1.41 -9.10
C GLU A 15 0.20 -1.68 -8.58
N THR A 16 0.39 -2.79 -7.89
CA THR A 16 1.67 -3.23 -7.34
C THR A 16 1.86 -4.69 -7.72
N TYR A 17 2.97 -5.00 -8.37
CA TYR A 17 3.32 -6.36 -8.76
C TYR A 17 4.34 -6.92 -7.78
N TYR A 18 4.20 -8.18 -7.40
CA TYR A 18 5.11 -8.80 -6.45
C TYR A 18 5.22 -10.32 -6.64
N VAL A 19 6.30 -10.89 -6.12
CA VAL A 19 6.56 -12.33 -6.08
C VAL A 19 6.70 -12.78 -4.63
N GLU A 20 6.12 -13.92 -4.30
CA GLU A 20 6.25 -14.57 -2.98
C GLU A 20 7.29 -15.69 -3.04
N GLU A 21 8.35 -15.58 -2.25
CA GLU A 21 9.38 -16.63 -2.13
C GLU A 21 9.28 -17.32 -0.76
N HIS A 22 8.86 -18.60 -0.76
CA HIS A 22 8.76 -19.41 0.45
C HIS A 22 10.12 -20.02 0.80
N LYS A 23 10.73 -19.57 1.89
CA LYS A 23 11.96 -20.17 2.42
C LYS A 23 11.68 -21.48 3.16
N LYS A 24 12.69 -22.36 3.22
CA LYS A 24 12.66 -23.68 3.90
C LYS A 24 12.23 -23.65 5.37
N GLN A 25 12.24 -22.48 6.01
CA GLN A 25 11.86 -22.28 7.42
C GLN A 25 10.41 -21.75 7.57
N GLY A 26 9.61 -21.72 6.50
CA GLY A 26 8.22 -21.25 6.53
C GLY A 26 8.06 -19.73 6.47
N HIS A 27 9.16 -18.98 6.31
CA HIS A 27 9.12 -17.54 6.09
C HIS A 27 8.83 -17.23 4.61
N VAL A 28 7.88 -16.33 4.37
CA VAL A 28 7.59 -15.78 3.04
C VAL A 28 8.33 -14.46 2.88
N ILE A 29 9.01 -14.29 1.74
CA ILE A 29 9.65 -13.03 1.36
C ILE A 29 8.90 -12.45 0.17
N TYR A 30 8.54 -11.18 0.26
CA TYR A 30 7.87 -10.43 -0.80
C TYR A 30 8.90 -9.65 -1.61
N HIS A 31 8.98 -9.92 -2.92
CA HIS A 31 9.79 -9.15 -3.86
C HIS A 31 8.89 -8.25 -4.69
N PHE A 32 8.86 -6.96 -4.38
CA PHE A 32 8.05 -5.98 -5.11
C PHE A 32 8.75 -5.54 -6.40
N ILE A 33 8.01 -5.57 -7.51
CA ILE A 33 8.48 -5.21 -8.84
C ILE A 33 8.13 -3.74 -9.10
N LYS A 34 9.16 -2.91 -9.28
CA LYS A 34 9.06 -1.45 -9.37
C LYS A 34 9.31 -0.90 -10.77
N SER A 35 9.85 -1.72 -11.67
CA SER A 35 10.19 -1.34 -13.03
C SER A 35 9.87 -2.45 -14.04
N GLN A 36 9.78 -2.07 -15.32
CA GLN A 36 9.62 -3.04 -16.39
C GLN A 36 10.84 -3.97 -16.52
N GLU A 37 12.04 -3.45 -16.27
CA GLU A 37 13.27 -4.26 -16.28
C GLU A 37 13.25 -5.35 -15.20
N GLU A 38 12.76 -5.04 -13.99
CA GLU A 38 12.56 -6.04 -12.94
C GLU A 38 11.50 -7.07 -13.35
N MET A 39 10.40 -6.62 -13.97
CA MET A 39 9.36 -7.52 -14.50
C MET A 39 9.93 -8.50 -15.53
N ASP A 40 10.71 -7.99 -16.47
CA ASP A 40 11.32 -8.80 -17.54
C ASP A 40 12.34 -9.79 -16.94
N ASN A 41 13.14 -9.37 -15.95
CA ASN A 41 14.06 -10.24 -15.22
C ASN A 41 13.34 -11.39 -14.49
N TRP A 42 12.13 -11.18 -13.99
CA TRP A 42 11.32 -12.25 -13.39
C TRP A 42 10.71 -13.16 -14.45
N LYS A 43 10.22 -12.60 -15.57
CA LYS A 43 9.73 -13.38 -16.71
C LYS A 43 10.81 -14.27 -17.34
N GLU A 44 12.06 -13.80 -17.41
CA GLU A 44 13.20 -14.61 -17.85
C GLU A 44 13.49 -15.82 -16.94
N LYS A 45 13.10 -15.74 -15.66
CA LYS A 45 13.17 -16.86 -14.70
C LYS A 45 11.96 -17.79 -14.77
N GLU A 46 11.15 -17.66 -15.84
CA GLU A 46 9.92 -18.40 -16.10
C GLU A 46 8.77 -18.06 -15.14
N TYR A 47 8.76 -16.87 -14.55
CA TYR A 47 7.58 -16.39 -13.81
C TYR A 47 6.54 -15.83 -14.78
N CYS A 48 5.26 -16.10 -14.52
CA CYS A 48 4.16 -15.54 -15.28
C CYS A 48 3.30 -14.58 -14.43
N VAL A 49 2.61 -13.64 -15.08
CA VAL A 49 1.63 -12.80 -14.37
C VAL A 49 0.40 -13.65 -14.04
N GLU A 50 -0.22 -13.40 -12.90
CA GLU A 50 -1.43 -14.10 -12.44
C GLU A 50 -2.53 -14.16 -13.51
N ASP A 51 -2.76 -13.07 -14.24
CA ASP A 51 -3.75 -12.98 -15.33
C ASP A 51 -3.41 -13.86 -16.56
N GLU A 52 -2.14 -14.25 -16.71
CA GLU A 52 -1.61 -15.06 -17.83
C GLU A 52 -1.45 -16.54 -17.46
N LYS A 53 -1.85 -16.93 -16.24
CA LYS A 53 -1.75 -18.30 -15.75
C LYS A 53 -2.47 -19.29 -16.67
N SER A 54 -1.76 -20.34 -17.06
CA SER A 54 -2.34 -21.55 -17.67
C SER A 54 -2.40 -22.69 -16.65
N ASP A 55 -3.14 -23.76 -16.95
CA ASP A 55 -3.23 -24.95 -16.09
C ASP A 55 -1.88 -25.64 -15.84
N ASP A 56 -0.89 -25.42 -16.71
CA ASP A 56 0.46 -25.99 -16.62
C ASP A 56 1.47 -25.10 -15.86
N THR A 57 1.02 -23.95 -15.35
CA THR A 57 1.91 -23.00 -14.67
C THR A 57 2.29 -23.49 -13.27
N ASP A 58 3.59 -23.48 -12.94
CA ASP A 58 4.07 -23.74 -11.58
C ASP A 58 3.49 -22.71 -10.59
N PRO A 59 2.70 -23.13 -9.57
CA PRO A 59 2.12 -22.21 -8.60
C PRO A 59 3.16 -21.40 -7.81
N GLN A 60 4.43 -21.84 -7.79
CA GLN A 60 5.52 -21.12 -7.14
C GLN A 60 6.15 -20.03 -8.04
N LYS A 61 5.77 -19.95 -9.33
CA LYS A 61 6.32 -19.01 -10.31
C LYS A 61 5.28 -18.00 -10.80
N ILE A 62 4.52 -17.44 -9.86
CA ILE A 62 3.48 -16.46 -10.16
C ILE A 62 3.92 -15.07 -9.70
N ILE A 63 3.73 -14.09 -10.57
CA ILE A 63 3.79 -12.66 -10.28
C ILE A 63 2.36 -12.21 -9.97
N TYR A 64 2.14 -11.91 -8.70
CA TYR A 64 0.84 -11.48 -8.19
C TYR A 64 0.62 -10.00 -8.48
N LYS A 65 -0.66 -9.64 -8.66
CA LYS A 65 -1.08 -8.26 -8.91
C LYS A 65 -1.97 -7.75 -7.78
N LEU A 66 -1.43 -6.85 -6.97
CA LEU A 66 -2.16 -6.15 -5.92
C LEU A 66 -2.69 -4.81 -6.45
N ILE A 67 -4.01 -4.66 -6.51
CA ILE A 67 -4.71 -3.45 -6.92
C ILE A 67 -5.30 -2.80 -5.67
N THR A 68 -4.94 -1.55 -5.42
CA THR A 68 -5.42 -0.78 -4.27
C THR A 68 -6.02 0.55 -4.69
N ALA A 69 -7.02 1.04 -3.95
CA ALA A 69 -7.65 2.33 -4.20
C ALA A 69 -7.61 3.21 -2.95
N TRP A 70 -7.16 4.45 -3.13
CA TRP A 70 -6.80 5.35 -2.04
C TRP A 70 -7.54 6.67 -2.09
N LYS A 71 -7.99 7.14 -0.93
CA LYS A 71 -8.49 8.49 -0.74
C LYS A 71 -7.30 9.45 -0.61
N ARG A 72 -7.26 10.50 -1.44
CA ARG A 72 -6.31 11.61 -1.25
C ARG A 72 -6.63 12.36 0.05
N LEU A 73 -5.58 12.66 0.82
CA LEU A 73 -5.72 13.46 2.03
C LEU A 73 -6.07 14.91 1.68
N LYS A 74 -7.10 15.44 2.33
CA LYS A 74 -7.31 16.89 2.42
C LYS A 74 -6.44 17.45 3.55
N TRP A 75 -6.21 18.76 3.53
CA TRP A 75 -5.51 19.44 4.63
C TRP A 75 -6.12 19.15 6.01
N SER A 76 -7.45 19.09 6.10
CA SER A 76 -8.16 18.72 7.33
C SER A 76 -7.85 17.29 7.80
N ASP A 77 -7.79 16.35 6.86
CA ASP A 77 -7.44 14.95 7.16
C ASP A 77 -5.99 14.88 7.67
N GLN A 78 -5.09 15.59 7.00
CA GLN A 78 -3.67 15.63 7.34
C GLN A 78 -3.42 16.23 8.74
N ASN A 79 -4.08 17.34 9.09
CA ASN A 79 -3.99 17.92 10.44
C ASN A 79 -4.54 16.98 11.52
N SER A 80 -5.62 16.27 11.23
CA SER A 80 -6.19 15.28 12.15
C SER A 80 -5.21 14.14 12.41
N ILE A 81 -4.51 13.67 11.39
CA ILE A 81 -3.47 12.63 11.53
C ILE A 81 -2.30 13.19 12.34
N PHE A 82 -1.75 14.35 11.96
CA PHE A 82 -0.60 14.95 12.66
C PHE A 82 -0.85 15.18 14.14
N SER A 83 -1.99 15.76 14.50
CA SER A 83 -2.36 15.99 15.91
C SER A 83 -2.44 14.70 16.73
N SER A 84 -2.80 13.59 16.10
CA SER A 84 -2.88 12.27 16.75
C SER A 84 -1.52 11.58 16.89
N CYS A 85 -0.47 12.11 16.28
CA CYS A 85 0.87 11.50 16.24
C CYS A 85 1.88 12.15 17.18
N PHE A 86 1.51 13.17 17.95
CA PHE A 86 2.45 13.80 18.87
C PHE A 86 2.78 12.88 20.05
N ARG A 87 4.07 12.74 20.33
CA ARG A 87 4.61 12.14 21.54
C ARG A 87 5.49 13.15 22.26
N PHE A 88 5.47 13.11 23.58
CA PHE A 88 6.34 13.92 24.42
C PHE A 88 7.57 13.09 24.80
N LEU A 89 8.75 13.57 24.46
CA LEU A 89 10.02 12.99 24.89
C LEU A 89 10.64 13.84 26.00
N GLY A 90 11.18 13.18 27.02
CA GLY A 90 11.81 13.82 28.16
C GLY A 90 10.93 13.92 29.41
N GLU A 91 11.56 14.26 30.53
CA GLU A 91 10.92 14.45 31.83
C GLU A 91 11.02 15.92 32.27
N GLY A 92 10.00 16.41 32.98
CA GLY A 92 9.98 17.77 33.53
C GLY A 92 9.90 18.88 32.47
N GLU A 93 10.72 19.92 32.64
CA GLU A 93 10.72 21.15 31.82
C GLU A 93 11.37 20.97 30.44
N ASN A 94 12.11 19.88 30.19
CA ASN A 94 12.76 19.57 28.91
C ASN A 94 11.90 18.68 28.00
N ARG A 95 10.57 18.75 28.12
CA ARG A 95 9.66 17.99 27.25
C ARG A 95 9.67 18.55 25.83
N ASN A 96 10.25 17.77 24.92
CA ASN A 96 10.17 18.04 23.49
C ASN A 96 8.95 17.32 22.90
N MET A 97 8.19 18.03 22.08
CA MET A 97 7.10 17.45 21.31
C MET A 97 7.65 16.98 19.96
N GLU A 98 7.57 15.69 19.69
CA GLU A 98 7.96 15.10 18.42
C GLU A 98 6.79 14.35 17.79
N ILE A 99 6.82 14.23 16.47
CA ILE A 99 5.88 13.39 15.73
C ILE A 99 6.40 11.96 15.77
N ASP A 100 5.55 11.02 16.15
CA ASP A 100 5.82 9.59 16.02
C ASP A 100 5.67 9.17 14.54
N PRO A 101 6.77 8.86 13.84
CA PRO A 101 6.72 8.54 12.41
C PRO A 101 6.05 7.19 12.14
N ILE A 102 6.10 6.24 13.09
CA ILE A 102 5.48 4.92 12.94
C ILE A 102 3.97 5.07 13.00
N ARG A 103 3.48 5.78 14.02
CA ARG A 103 2.06 6.06 14.19
C ARG A 103 1.50 6.89 13.04
N TYR A 104 2.28 7.84 12.52
CA TYR A 104 1.88 8.64 11.37
C TYR A 104 1.67 7.78 10.12
N ARG A 105 2.60 6.88 9.80
CA ARG A 105 2.49 5.96 8.66
C ARG A 105 1.29 5.03 8.80
N ASP A 106 1.11 4.44 9.99
CA ASP A 106 -0.03 3.56 10.29
C ASP A 106 -1.38 4.26 10.10
N LEU A 107 -1.55 5.44 10.70
CA LEU A 107 -2.78 6.22 10.58
C LEU A 107 -3.03 6.67 9.14
N LYS A 108 -1.97 7.02 8.40
CA LYS A 108 -2.07 7.39 6.99
C LYS A 108 -2.55 6.19 6.16
N LEU A 109 -1.98 5.01 6.34
CA LEU A 109 -2.40 3.78 5.67
C LEU A 109 -3.89 3.48 5.95
N LYS A 110 -4.29 3.40 7.23
CA LYS A 110 -5.66 3.10 7.67
C LYS A 110 -6.68 4.15 7.22
N SER A 111 -6.28 5.42 7.18
CA SER A 111 -7.18 6.51 6.79
C SER A 111 -7.35 6.63 5.27
N CYS A 112 -6.31 6.30 4.51
CA CYS A 112 -6.28 6.54 3.06
C CYS A 112 -6.67 5.33 2.24
N LEU A 113 -6.29 4.11 2.63
CA LEU A 113 -6.67 2.90 1.89
C LEU A 113 -8.18 2.68 1.99
N LYS A 114 -8.86 2.49 0.85
CA LYS A 114 -10.32 2.32 0.78
C LYS A 114 -10.76 1.05 0.09
N ARG A 115 -9.96 0.51 -0.82
CA ARG A 115 -10.23 -0.78 -1.48
C ARG A 115 -8.92 -1.50 -1.78
N TRP A 116 -8.98 -2.82 -1.82
CA TRP A 116 -7.95 -3.71 -2.37
C TRP A 116 -8.61 -4.93 -3.04
N ASN A 117 -7.85 -5.72 -3.78
CA ASN A 117 -8.29 -6.98 -4.37
C ASN A 117 -7.80 -8.23 -3.59
N ILE A 118 -7.44 -8.08 -2.32
CA ILE A 118 -7.00 -9.21 -1.49
C ILE A 118 -8.19 -10.12 -1.17
N VAL A 119 -7.99 -11.43 -1.34
CA VAL A 119 -8.93 -12.50 -0.97
C VAL A 119 -8.35 -13.37 0.15
N ASP A 120 -9.21 -14.07 0.88
CA ASP A 120 -8.81 -15.05 1.90
C ASP A 120 -8.68 -16.47 1.34
N GLU A 121 -8.45 -17.46 2.22
CA GLU A 121 -8.29 -18.88 1.85
C GLU A 121 -9.55 -19.48 1.20
N ASP A 122 -10.72 -18.84 1.37
CA ASP A 122 -12.02 -19.26 0.83
C ASP A 122 -12.41 -18.43 -0.43
N ASP A 123 -11.45 -17.76 -1.05
CA ASP A 123 -11.62 -16.84 -2.19
C ASP A 123 -12.60 -15.68 -1.91
N GLN A 124 -12.81 -15.33 -0.63
CA GLN A 124 -13.68 -14.22 -0.25
C GLN A 124 -12.91 -12.90 -0.18
N PRO A 125 -13.48 -11.78 -0.66
CA PRO A 125 -12.81 -10.49 -0.61
C PRO A 125 -12.62 -10.05 0.84
N VAL A 126 -11.37 -9.82 1.23
CA VAL A 126 -11.03 -9.33 2.57
C VAL A 126 -11.49 -7.87 2.68
N PRO A 127 -12.27 -7.48 3.70
CA PRO A 127 -12.67 -6.08 3.86
C PRO A 127 -11.52 -5.21 4.36
N ILE A 128 -11.51 -3.94 3.96
CA ILE A 128 -10.60 -2.92 4.48
C ILE A 128 -11.06 -2.50 5.88
N THR A 129 -10.49 -3.12 6.91
CA THR A 129 -10.63 -2.69 8.30
C THR A 129 -9.26 -2.51 8.95
N PRO A 130 -9.14 -1.70 10.02
CA PRO A 130 -7.88 -1.55 10.76
C PRO A 130 -7.27 -2.89 11.17
N GLU A 131 -8.10 -3.84 11.60
CA GLU A 131 -7.68 -5.17 12.06
C GLU A 131 -7.09 -6.01 10.92
N ASN A 132 -7.60 -5.86 9.69
CA ASN A 132 -7.06 -6.58 8.54
C ASN A 132 -5.79 -5.89 8.00
N ILE A 133 -5.70 -4.56 8.10
CA ILE A 133 -4.48 -3.82 7.79
C ILE A 133 -3.35 -4.21 8.76
N ASP A 134 -3.66 -4.38 10.05
CA ASP A 134 -2.68 -4.78 11.07
C ASP A 134 -2.13 -6.20 10.89
N LYS A 135 -2.79 -7.04 10.09
CA LYS A 135 -2.33 -8.40 9.75
C LYS A 135 -1.34 -8.41 8.58
N LEU A 136 -1.20 -7.30 7.85
CA LEU A 136 -0.23 -7.22 6.76
C LEU A 136 1.20 -7.36 7.30
N SER A 137 2.08 -7.96 6.51
CA SER A 137 3.51 -7.90 6.80
C SER A 137 3.97 -6.44 6.75
N ALA A 138 4.99 -6.11 7.56
CA ALA A 138 5.55 -4.77 7.59
C ALA A 138 6.04 -4.31 6.20
N ASP A 139 6.59 -5.24 5.41
CA ASP A 139 7.07 -4.98 4.06
C ASP A 139 5.94 -4.60 3.10
N VAL A 140 4.81 -5.34 3.15
CA VAL A 140 3.61 -5.03 2.34
C VAL A 140 3.01 -3.67 2.74
N ALA A 141 2.85 -3.43 4.04
CA ALA A 141 2.31 -2.16 4.53
C ALA A 141 3.19 -0.97 4.11
N GLN A 142 4.52 -1.11 4.20
CA GLN A 142 5.46 -0.07 3.80
C GLN A 142 5.44 0.16 2.27
N GLU A 143 5.39 -0.90 1.46
CA GLU A 143 5.36 -0.73 0.00
C GLU A 143 4.04 -0.09 -0.48
N LEU A 144 2.91 -0.49 0.10
CA LEU A 144 1.61 0.14 -0.19
C LEU A 144 1.64 1.65 0.10
N LEU A 145 2.21 2.03 1.24
CA LEU A 145 2.33 3.44 1.60
C LEU A 145 3.30 4.19 0.67
N ASN A 146 4.44 3.59 0.32
CA ASN A 146 5.41 4.17 -0.62
C ASN A 146 4.76 4.40 -1.99
N GLY A 147 4.00 3.43 -2.50
CA GLY A 147 3.26 3.54 -3.75
C GLY A 147 2.27 4.71 -3.71
N PHE A 148 1.53 4.83 -2.61
CA PHE A 148 0.61 5.95 -2.39
C PHE A 148 1.32 7.30 -2.35
N GLU A 149 2.43 7.40 -1.60
CA GLU A 149 3.22 8.63 -1.49
C GLU A 149 3.79 9.05 -2.85
N LYS A 150 4.36 8.11 -3.61
CA LYS A 150 4.91 8.39 -4.95
C LYS A 150 3.87 8.97 -5.93
N VAL A 151 2.62 8.53 -5.84
CA VAL A 151 1.54 8.99 -6.74
C VAL A 151 0.89 10.29 -6.23
N THR A 152 1.00 10.58 -4.94
CA THR A 152 0.33 11.74 -4.32
C THR A 152 1.25 12.90 -3.97
N GLU A 153 2.55 12.67 -3.85
CA GLU A 153 3.55 13.74 -3.78
C GLU A 153 3.65 14.40 -5.16
N ILE A 154 3.45 15.72 -5.18
CA ILE A 154 3.65 16.53 -6.37
C ILE A 154 5.13 16.42 -6.70
N GLY A 155 5.46 15.64 -7.71
CA GLY A 155 6.82 15.55 -8.22
C GLY A 155 7.31 16.95 -8.59
N SER A 156 8.57 17.22 -8.30
CA SER A 156 9.30 18.46 -8.60
C SER A 156 9.17 18.94 -10.07
N ASP A 157 8.63 18.11 -10.97
CA ASP A 157 8.37 18.41 -12.38
C ASP A 157 7.10 19.25 -12.62
N ASP A 158 6.11 19.25 -11.72
CA ASP A 158 4.94 20.14 -11.85
C ASP A 158 5.23 21.59 -11.42
N SER A 159 6.39 21.83 -10.79
CA SER A 159 6.86 23.18 -10.42
C SER A 159 7.50 23.95 -11.59
N LYS A 160 7.51 23.39 -12.81
CA LYS A 160 8.12 23.97 -14.01
C LYS A 160 7.16 24.11 -15.19
N LYS A 161 5.87 24.32 -14.95
CA LYS A 161 4.93 24.78 -15.99
C LYS A 161 4.46 26.21 -15.74
#